data_AF-A0A2V9XIX5-F1
#
_entry.id   AF-A0A2V9XIX5-F1
#
_cell.length_a   1.000
_cell.length_b   1.000
_cell.length_c   1.000
_cell.angle_alpha   90.00
_cell.angle_beta   90.00
_cell.angle_gamma   90.00
#
_symmetry.space_group_name_H-M   'P 1'
#
loop_
_entity.id
_entity.type
_entity.pdbx_description
1 polymer ?
#
loop_
_entity_poly.entity_id
_entity_poly.type
_entity_poly.pdbx_seq_one_letter_code
_entity_poly.pdbx_strand_id
1 'polypeptide(L)'
;MSGAMQAEGLQRKLSQRQLTMIAIGGAIGVGLFLGSSVTIHLAGPGVIVTYLFGAVIALVIAYALAEMAVVHPVAGSFGLY
;
A
#
# COMPACT_ATOMS: atom_id res chain seq x y z
N MET A 1 -33.04 2.17 -0.61
CA MET A 1 -31.81 2.14 0.21
C MET A 1 -30.71 1.50 -0.63
N SER A 2 -29.53 2.11 -0.58
CA SER A 2 -28.35 1.97 -1.44
C SER A 2 -27.76 0.56 -1.58
N GLY A 3 -27.03 0.29 -2.67
CA GLY A 3 -25.69 -0.31 -2.49
C GLY A 3 -25.26 -1.55 -3.28
N ALA A 4 -25.64 -1.77 -4.54
CA ALA A 4 -25.00 -2.81 -5.36
C ALA A 4 -24.74 -2.34 -6.79
N MET A 5 -23.74 -1.48 -6.97
CA MET A 5 -23.13 -1.29 -8.29
C MET A 5 -22.31 -2.54 -8.59
N GLN A 6 -22.94 -3.49 -9.29
CA GLN A 6 -22.27 -4.65 -9.85
C GLN A 6 -21.12 -4.17 -10.74
N ALA A 7 -19.91 -4.67 -10.49
CA ALA A 7 -18.74 -4.44 -11.32
C ALA A 7 -18.89 -5.20 -12.66
N GLU A 8 -19.82 -4.75 -13.49
CA GLU A 8 -19.98 -5.19 -14.86
C GLU A 8 -18.79 -4.62 -15.67
N GLY A 9 -17.77 -5.43 -15.96
CA GLY A 9 -16.84 -5.13 -17.06
C GLY A 9 -15.35 -4.87 -16.76
N LEU A 10 -14.82 -5.10 -15.54
CA LEU A 10 -13.37 -5.02 -15.32
C LEU A 10 -12.67 -6.36 -15.61
N GLN A 11 -11.82 -6.38 -16.64
CA GLN A 11 -10.99 -7.54 -16.95
C GLN A 11 -9.69 -7.50 -16.14
N ARG A 12 -9.39 -8.59 -15.42
CA ARG A 12 -8.09 -8.81 -14.74
C ARG A 12 -7.00 -9.05 -15.79
N LYS A 13 -6.51 -7.98 -16.41
CA LYS A 13 -5.48 -8.00 -17.47
C LYS A 13 -4.17 -7.33 -17.08
N LEU A 14 -4.08 -6.77 -15.88
CA LEU A 14 -2.83 -6.16 -15.42
C LEU A 14 -1.77 -7.24 -15.22
N SER A 15 -0.65 -7.07 -15.92
CA SER A 15 0.53 -7.89 -15.70
C SER A 15 1.11 -7.63 -14.31
N GLN A 16 1.84 -8.61 -13.78
CA GLN A 16 2.56 -8.48 -12.51
C GLN A 16 3.44 -7.23 -12.47
N ARG A 17 4.10 -6.89 -13.59
CA ARG A 17 4.93 -5.68 -13.70
C ARG A 17 4.12 -4.40 -13.54
N GLN A 18 2.94 -4.33 -14.14
CA GLN A 18 2.06 -3.16 -14.00
C GLN A 18 1.54 -3.02 -12.57
N LEU A 19 1.18 -4.14 -11.93
CA LEU A 19 0.80 -4.15 -10.51
C LEU A 19 1.94 -3.65 -9.61
N THR A 20 3.17 -4.13 -9.84
CA THR A 20 4.35 -3.64 -9.11
C THR A 20 4.60 -2.15 -9.34
N MET A 21 4.48 -1.65 -10.58
CA MET A 21 4.65 -0.23 -10.88
C MET A 21 3.60 0.64 -10.15
N ILE A 22 2.35 0.18 -10.07
CA ILE A 22 1.30 0.87 -9.31
C ILE A 22 1.65 0.91 -7.83
N ALA A 23 2.10 -0.21 -7.25
CA ALA A 23 2.50 -0.29 -5.85
C ALA A 23 3.69 0.65 -5.55
N ILE A 24 4.71 0.67 -6.41
CA ILE A 24 5.87 1.55 -6.28
C ILE A 24 5.45 3.03 -6.37
N GLY A 25 4.61 3.38 -7.35
CA GLY A 25 4.11 4.74 -7.53
C GLY A 25 3.31 5.23 -6.32
N GLY A 26 2.47 4.37 -5.74
CA GLY A 26 1.73 4.65 -4.51
C GLY A 26 2.65 4.82 -3.29
N ALA A 27 3.63 3.93 -3.11
CA ALA A 27 4.56 3.96 -1.99
C ALA A 27 5.50 5.17 -2.03
N ILE A 28 6.04 5.50 -3.21
CA ILE A 28 6.96 6.63 -3.39
C ILE A 28 6.23 7.97 -3.38
N GLY A 29 4.95 8.03 -3.75
CA GLY A 29 4.16 9.24 -4.00
C GLY A 29 4.12 10.28 -2.87
N VAL A 30 2.92 10.68 -2.44
CA VAL A 30 2.80 11.76 -1.45
C VAL A 30 3.45 11.36 -0.11
N GLY A 31 3.38 10.10 0.31
CA GLY A 31 3.89 9.65 1.61
C GLY A 31 5.37 9.93 1.84
N LEU A 32 6.24 9.48 0.91
CA LEU A 32 7.68 9.68 1.05
C LEU A 32 8.04 11.16 0.87
N PHE A 33 7.51 11.87 -0.12
CA PHE A 33 7.92 13.26 -0.37
C PHE A 33 7.27 14.29 0.58
N LEU A 34 5.96 14.19 0.85
CA LEU A 34 5.26 15.10 1.76
C LEU A 34 5.67 14.84 3.22
N GLY A 35 5.85 13.58 3.61
CA GLY A 35 6.22 13.19 4.96
C GLY A 35 7.71 13.36 5.28
N SER A 36 8.60 13.24 4.27
CA SER A 36 10.05 13.28 4.52
C SER A 36 10.54 14.60 5.08
N SER A 37 10.01 15.74 4.64
CA SER A 37 10.48 17.03 5.16
C SER A 37 10.30 17.09 6.68
N VAL A 38 9.08 16.83 7.16
CA VAL A 38 8.76 16.79 8.59
C VAL A 38 9.58 15.72 9.32
N THR A 39 9.68 14.52 8.75
CA THR A 39 10.39 13.40 9.38
C THR A 39 11.89 13.67 9.49
N ILE A 40 12.51 14.27 8.47
CA ILE A 40 13.92 14.68 8.48
C ILE A 40 14.15 15.78 9.51
N HIS A 41 13.26 16.78 9.59
CA HIS A 41 13.38 17.84 10.59
C HIS A 41 13.26 17.32 12.03
N LEU A 42 12.39 16.35 12.28
CA LEU A 42 12.19 15.77 13.60
C LEU A 42 13.28 14.76 14.00
N ALA A 43 13.67 13.87 13.09
CA ALA A 43 14.59 12.77 13.38
C ALA A 43 16.08 13.14 13.16
N GLY A 44 16.36 14.20 12.41
CA GLY A 44 17.72 14.59 12.05
C GLY A 44 18.49 13.47 11.34
N PRO A 45 19.78 13.26 11.64
CA PRO A 45 20.57 12.16 11.06
C PRO A 45 20.00 10.76 11.35
N GLY A 46 19.19 10.61 12.39
CA GLY A 46 18.53 9.35 12.76
C GLY A 46 17.39 8.93 11.83
N VAL A 47 17.02 9.77 10.84
CA VAL A 47 15.91 9.51 9.91
C VAL A 47 16.02 8.18 9.17
N ILE A 48 17.24 7.72 8.88
CA ILE A 48 17.48 6.41 8.23
C ILE A 48 16.99 5.27 9.13
N VAL A 49 17.31 5.33 10.43
CA VAL A 49 16.91 4.30 11.41
C VAL A 49 15.40 4.33 11.61
N THR A 50 14.82 5.54 11.70
CA THR A 50 13.36 5.72 11.82
C THR A 50 12.63 5.14 10.61
N TYR A 51 13.10 5.41 9.39
CA TYR A 51 12.52 4.83 8.17
C TYR A 51 12.71 3.32 8.10
N LEU A 52 13.86 2.79 8.51
CA LEU A 52 14.09 1.36 8.53
C LEU A 52 13.11 0.65 9.48
N PHE A 53 12.91 1.20 10.69
CA PHE A 53 11.95 0.66 11.64
C PHE A 53 10.51 0.76 11.14
N GLY A 54 10.13 1.90 10.57
CA GLY A 54 8.83 2.08 9.93
C GLY A 54 8.60 1.11 8.77
N ALA A 55 9.62 0.86 7.95
CA ALA A 55 9.56 -0.11 6.85
C ALA A 55 9.37 -1.54 7.36
N VAL A 56 10.02 -1.93 8.47
CA VAL A 56 9.81 -3.25 9.09
C VAL A 56 8.36 -3.41 9.54
N ILE A 57 7.78 -2.41 10.20
CA ILE A 57 6.36 -2.44 10.60
C ILE A 57 5.46 -2.54 9.38
N ALA A 58 5.70 -1.71 8.36
CA ALA A 58 4.93 -1.71 7.12
C ALA A 58 5.00 -3.06 6.39
N LEU A 59 6.16 -3.73 6.40
CA LEU A 59 6.33 -5.08 5.84
C LEU A 59 5.47 -6.09 6.58
N VAL A 60 5.48 -6.09 7.92
CA VAL A 60 4.66 -7.02 8.72
C VAL A 60 3.17 -6.84 8.39
N ILE A 61 2.70 -5.58 8.31
CA ILE A 61 1.32 -5.28 7.93
C ILE A 61 1.03 -5.76 6.51
N ALA A 62 1.92 -5.48 5.55
CA ALA A 62 1.75 -5.89 4.16
C ALA A 62 1.69 -7.42 4.01
N TYR A 63 2.50 -8.17 4.76
CA TYR A 63 2.43 -9.64 4.77
C TYR A 63 1.09 -10.14 5.32
N ALA A 64 0.62 -9.60 6.44
CA ALA A 64 -0.68 -9.99 7.00
C ALA A 64 -1.83 -9.70 6.03
N LEU A 65 -1.79 -8.55 5.36
CA LEU A 65 -2.77 -8.19 4.32
C LEU A 65 -2.68 -9.11 3.08
N ALA A 66 -1.48 -9.53 2.71
CA ALA A 66 -1.28 -10.46 1.60
C ALA A 66 -1.89 -11.83 1.89
N GLU A 67 -1.71 -12.36 3.11
CA GLU A 67 -2.35 -13.61 3.55
C GLU A 67 -3.87 -13.50 3.45
N MET A 68 -4.45 -12.40 3.93
CA MET A 68 -5.90 -12.14 3.85
C MET A 68 -6.39 -12.01 2.40
N ALA A 69 -5.64 -11.33 1.53
CA ALA A 69 -5.99 -11.16 0.13
C ALA A 69 -5.95 -12.47 -0.67
N VAL A 70 -5.11 -13.43 -0.27
CA VAL A 70 -5.08 -14.78 -0.86
C VAL A 70 -6.28 -15.60 -0.39
N VAL A 71 -6.63 -15.52 0.90
CA VAL A 71 -7.77 -16.26 1.48
C VAL A 71 -9.11 -15.73 0.98
N HIS A 72 -9.23 -14.41 0.84
CA HIS A 72 -10.43 -13.72 0.38
C HIS A 72 -10.14 -12.99 -0.94
N PRO A 73 -10.17 -13.64 -2.11
CA PRO A 73 -9.75 -13.03 -3.37
C PRO A 73 -10.83 -12.13 -4.01
N VAL A 74 -11.26 -11.07 -3.31
CA VAL A 74 -12.25 -10.11 -3.81
C VAL A 74 -11.56 -8.94 -4.54
N ALA A 75 -12.25 -8.34 -5.50
CA ALA A 75 -11.77 -7.13 -6.16
C ALA A 75 -12.05 -5.92 -5.26
N GLY A 76 -11.11 -5.55 -4.39
CA GLY A 76 -11.21 -4.36 -3.54
C GLY A 76 -10.00 -4.15 -2.64
N SER A 77 -10.15 -3.28 -1.64
CA SER A 77 -9.10 -2.87 -0.70
C SER A 77 -9.22 -3.62 0.63
N PHE A 78 -8.27 -3.39 1.54
CA PHE A 78 -8.26 -3.86 2.92
C PHE A 78 -9.54 -3.55 3.73
N GLY A 79 -10.42 -2.66 3.27
CA GLY A 79 -11.72 -2.41 3.90
C GLY A 79 -12.79 -3.46 3.63
N LEU A 80 -12.53 -4.44 2.76
CA LEU A 80 -13.44 -5.56 2.47
C LEU A 80 -13.04 -6.88 3.17
N TYR A 81 -11.88 -6.90 3.83
CA TYR A 81 -11.36 -8.02 4.62
C TYR A 81 -11.45 -7.67 6.10
#